data_AF-A0A256ZY39-F1
#
_entry.id   AF-A0A256ZY39-F1
#
_cell.length_a   1.000
_cell.length_b   1.000
_cell.length_c   1.000
_cell.angle_alpha   90.00
_cell.angle_beta   90.00
_cell.angle_gamma   90.00
#
_symmetry.space_group_name_H-M   'P 1'
#
loop_
_entity.id
_entity.type
_entity.pdbx_description
1 polymer ?
#
loop_
_entity_poly.entity_id
_entity_poly.type
_entity_poly.pdbx_seq_one_letter_code
_entity_poly.pdbx_strand_id
1 'polypeptide(L)'
;MSKKGISLPINMLVILAVAVIVLLAVVAFFFSNVVKSGESVSLSTAWSNACTRVITTYGCSVDSVNSALDAGTFLVRYGNGTSPFDEICQIKLGTTDIAACISECGCKVTE
;
A
#
# COMPACT_ATOMS: atom_id res chain seq x y z
N MET A 1 34.40 50.79 17.25
CA MET A 1 33.92 49.72 16.34
C MET A 1 32.43 49.92 16.08
N SER A 2 32.08 50.75 15.09
CA SER A 2 30.68 50.99 14.74
C SER A 2 30.22 49.92 13.75
N LYS A 3 29.32 49.05 14.20
CA LYS A 3 28.58 48.15 13.30
C LYS A 3 27.76 49.04 12.36
N LYS A 4 28.15 49.11 11.08
CA LYS A 4 27.32 49.75 10.05
C LYS A 4 26.06 48.90 9.90
N GLY A 5 24.95 49.37 10.46
CA GLY A 5 23.62 48.85 10.13
C GLY A 5 23.42 49.03 8.63
N ILE A 6 23.35 47.93 7.90
CA ILE A 6 23.02 47.95 6.48
C ILE A 6 21.53 48.29 6.45
N SER A 7 21.21 49.55 6.15
CA SER A 7 19.83 49.94 5.89
C SER A 7 19.47 49.31 4.55
N LEU A 8 18.82 48.14 4.57
CA LEU A 8 18.31 47.57 3.34
C LEU A 8 17.24 48.52 2.81
N PRO A 9 17.33 48.95 1.54
CA PRO A 9 16.25 49.67 0.88
C PRO A 9 14.95 48.88 1.06
N ILE A 10 13.84 49.56 1.35
CA ILE A 10 12.53 48.93 1.57
C ILE A 10 12.17 47.93 0.46
N ASN A 11 12.53 48.23 -0.79
CA ASN A 11 12.31 47.33 -1.92
C ASN A 11 13.01 45.97 -1.76
N MET A 12 14.21 45.93 -1.18
CA MET A 12 14.94 44.70 -0.91
C MET A 12 14.24 43.85 0.16
N LEU A 13 13.68 44.49 1.20
CA LEU A 13 12.93 43.81 2.25
C LEU A 13 11.67 43.14 1.69
N VAL A 14 10.96 43.82 0.78
CA VAL A 14 9.76 43.28 0.12
C VAL A 14 10.12 42.08 -0.76
N ILE A 15 11.20 42.15 -1.54
CA ILE A 15 11.64 41.03 -2.39
C ILE A 15 11.99 39.80 -1.54
N LEU A 16 12.71 40.00 -0.43
CA LEU A 16 13.04 38.92 0.50
C LEU A 16 11.79 38.31 1.13
N ALA A 17 10.81 39.12 1.53
CA ALA A 17 9.56 38.63 2.10
C ALA A 17 8.78 37.76 1.09
N VAL A 18 8.67 38.21 -0.16
CA VAL A 18 8.00 37.44 -1.22
C VAL A 18 8.74 36.14 -1.53
N ALA A 19 10.08 36.18 -1.61
CA ALA A 19 10.90 34.99 -1.85
C ALA A 19 10.71 33.91 -0.77
N VAL A 20 10.64 34.31 0.51
CA VAL A 20 10.40 33.39 1.62
C VAL A 20 9.01 32.77 1.55
N ILE A 21 7.98 33.55 1.22
CA ILE A 21 6.60 33.04 1.08
C ILE A 21 6.51 32.01 -0.05
N VAL A 22 7.11 32.30 -1.21
CA VAL A 22 7.13 31.38 -2.35
C VAL A 22 7.88 30.10 -1.99
N LEU A 23 9.03 30.20 -1.30
CA LEU A 23 9.80 29.04 -0.88
C LEU A 23 9.01 28.14 0.09
N LEU A 24 8.30 28.73 1.06
CA LEU A 24 7.42 27.99 1.96
C LEU A 24 6.26 27.31 1.24
N ALA A 25 5.66 27.97 0.24
CA ALA A 25 4.59 27.39 -0.57
C ALA A 25 5.07 26.18 -1.39
N VAL A 26 6.26 26.27 -1.99
CA VAL A 26 6.88 25.16 -2.72
C VAL A 26 7.17 24.00 -1.77
N VAL A 27 7.78 24.26 -0.62
CA VAL A 27 8.02 23.22 0.40
C VAL A 27 6.72 22.57 0.83
N ALA A 28 5.67 23.34 1.16
CA ALA A 28 4.37 22.78 1.51
C ALA A 28 3.78 21.91 0.39
N PHE A 29 3.89 22.33 -0.87
CA PHE A 29 3.40 21.57 -2.02
C PHE A 29 4.14 20.24 -2.23
N PHE A 30 5.47 20.24 -2.09
CA PHE A 30 6.26 19.02 -2.22
C PHE A 30 6.03 18.07 -1.03
N PHE A 31 5.96 18.58 0.20
CA PHE A 31 5.71 17.74 1.37
C PHE A 31 4.26 17.24 1.44
N SER A 32 3.28 17.98 0.93
CA SER A 32 1.87 17.55 0.93
C SER A 32 1.61 16.39 -0.04
N ASN A 33 2.42 16.23 -1.10
CA ASN A 33 2.28 15.13 -2.06
C ASN A 33 3.14 13.90 -1.72
N VAL A 34 4.19 14.04 -0.90
CA VAL A 34 5.10 12.93 -0.54
C VAL A 34 4.51 12.03 0.58
N VAL A 35 3.53 12.51 1.34
CA VAL A 35 2.86 11.73 2.42
C VAL A 35 1.62 10.98 1.91
N LYS A 36 1.67 10.44 0.69
CA LYS A 36 0.68 9.48 0.16
C LYS A 36 1.28 8.12 -0.18
N SER A 37 2.48 7.82 0.32
CA SER A 37 3.14 6.55 0.04
C SER A 37 2.76 5.50 1.07
N GLY A 38 1.59 4.94 0.86
CA GLY A 38 1.04 3.83 1.62
C GLY A 38 -0.39 3.56 1.17
N GLU A 39 -0.61 3.37 -0.14
CA GLU A 39 -1.88 2.82 -0.63
C GLU A 39 -2.09 1.47 0.04
N SER A 40 -2.95 1.46 1.05
CA SER A 40 -3.37 0.26 1.72
C SER A 40 -4.16 -0.57 0.72
N VAL A 41 -3.77 -1.83 0.54
CA VAL A 41 -4.49 -2.71 -0.38
C VAL A 41 -5.81 -3.10 0.28
N SER A 42 -6.92 -2.69 -0.35
CA SER A 42 -8.25 -3.04 0.13
C SER A 42 -8.47 -4.56 0.12
N LEU A 43 -9.38 -5.05 0.98
CA LEU A 43 -9.69 -6.47 1.07
C LEU A 43 -10.14 -7.05 -0.29
N SER A 44 -10.93 -6.30 -1.07
CA SER A 44 -11.40 -6.75 -2.38
C SER A 44 -10.27 -6.92 -3.37
N THR A 45 -9.29 -6.00 -3.37
CA THR A 45 -8.09 -6.10 -4.19
C THR A 45 -7.19 -7.25 -3.73
N ALA A 46 -6.99 -7.42 -2.42
CA ALA A 46 -6.21 -8.52 -1.87
C ALA A 46 -6.83 -9.88 -2.27
N TRP A 47 -8.15 -10.03 -2.08
CA TRP A 47 -8.90 -11.22 -2.46
C TRP A 47 -8.79 -11.52 -3.96
N SER A 48 -8.99 -10.52 -4.82
CA SER A 48 -8.90 -10.70 -6.27
C SER A 48 -7.50 -11.16 -6.70
N ASN A 49 -6.43 -10.59 -6.12
CA ASN A 49 -5.06 -11.02 -6.39
C ASN A 49 -4.80 -12.44 -5.89
N ALA A 50 -5.31 -12.78 -4.71
CA ALA A 50 -5.20 -14.12 -4.14
C ALA A 50 -5.87 -15.16 -5.05
N CYS A 51 -7.13 -14.92 -5.43
CA CYS A 51 -7.87 -15.81 -6.33
C CYS A 51 -7.19 -15.95 -7.69
N THR A 52 -6.62 -14.87 -8.23
CA THR A 52 -5.85 -14.94 -9.47
C THR A 52 -4.67 -15.90 -9.33
N ARG A 53 -3.90 -15.81 -8.23
CA ARG A 53 -2.79 -16.73 -7.96
C ARG A 53 -3.24 -18.17 -7.73
N VAL A 54 -4.35 -18.38 -7.03
CA VAL A 54 -4.96 -19.71 -6.87
C VAL A 54 -5.26 -20.34 -8.24
N ILE A 55 -5.84 -19.57 -9.16
CA ILE A 55 -6.20 -20.04 -10.50
C ILE A 55 -4.95 -20.24 -11.38
N THR A 56 -4.07 -19.25 -11.46
CA THR A 56 -2.97 -19.24 -12.44
C THR A 56 -1.73 -19.99 -11.98
N THR A 57 -1.42 -19.96 -10.68
CA THR A 57 -0.18 -20.52 -10.12
C THR A 57 -0.41 -21.91 -9.54
N TYR A 58 -1.52 -22.11 -8.83
CA TYR A 58 -1.82 -23.36 -8.13
C TYR A 58 -2.89 -24.21 -8.83
N GLY A 59 -3.43 -23.74 -9.97
CA GLY A 59 -4.34 -24.51 -10.80
C GLY A 59 -5.60 -24.98 -10.08
N CYS A 60 -6.08 -24.24 -9.07
CA CYS A 60 -7.23 -24.62 -8.24
C CYS A 60 -7.06 -25.92 -7.41
N SER A 61 -5.82 -26.40 -7.20
CA SER A 61 -5.53 -27.56 -6.34
C SER A 61 -5.39 -27.12 -4.88
N VAL A 62 -6.17 -27.75 -3.99
CA VAL A 62 -6.12 -27.48 -2.54
C VAL A 62 -4.77 -27.87 -1.96
N ASP A 63 -4.23 -29.01 -2.39
CA ASP A 63 -2.93 -29.51 -1.92
C ASP A 63 -1.78 -28.56 -2.27
N SER A 64 -1.82 -27.97 -3.47
CA SER A 64 -0.81 -27.01 -3.92
C SER A 64 -0.87 -25.71 -3.12
N VAL A 65 -2.08 -25.25 -2.80
CA VAL A 65 -2.30 -24.06 -1.98
C VAL A 65 -1.90 -24.31 -0.52
N ASN A 66 -2.28 -25.45 0.05
CA ASN A 66 -1.87 -25.88 1.40
C ASN A 66 -0.35 -25.96 1.51
N SER A 67 0.30 -26.65 0.57
CA SER A 67 1.76 -26.77 0.54
C SER A 67 2.45 -25.41 0.47
N ALA A 68 1.88 -24.45 -0.28
CA ALA A 68 2.43 -23.10 -0.39
C ALA A 68 2.19 -22.24 0.86
N LEU A 69 1.09 -22.47 1.59
CA LEU A 69 0.78 -21.86 2.88
C LEU A 69 1.70 -22.40 3.98
N ASP A 70 1.86 -23.71 4.08
CA ASP A 70 2.79 -24.37 5.01
C ASP A 70 4.24 -23.92 4.78
N ALA A 71 4.62 -23.72 3.52
CA ALA A 71 5.93 -23.17 3.15
C ALA A 71 6.05 -21.65 3.34
N GLY A 72 4.96 -20.94 3.69
CA GLY A 72 4.94 -19.49 3.85
C GLY A 72 5.18 -18.70 2.56
N THR A 73 5.02 -19.33 1.39
CA THR A 73 5.27 -18.72 0.07
C THR A 73 4.03 -18.04 -0.51
N PHE A 74 2.84 -18.40 -0.01
CA PHE A 74 1.58 -17.82 -0.46
C PHE A 74 1.13 -16.62 0.38
N LEU A 75 1.80 -15.49 0.17
CA LEU A 75 1.49 -14.22 0.83
C LEU A 75 0.81 -13.23 -0.12
N VAL A 76 -0.20 -12.51 0.38
CA VAL A 76 -1.00 -11.54 -0.36
C VAL A 76 -0.91 -10.19 0.35
N ARG A 77 -0.70 -9.11 -0.40
CA ARG A 77 -0.64 -7.77 0.18
C ARG A 77 -2.04 -7.34 0.62
N TYR A 78 -2.19 -6.99 1.89
CA TYR A 78 -3.43 -6.52 2.49
C TYR A 78 -3.15 -5.44 3.52
N GLY A 79 -3.90 -4.34 3.45
CA GLY A 79 -3.60 -3.14 4.23
C GLY A 79 -2.19 -2.63 3.93
N ASN A 80 -1.39 -2.44 4.98
CA ASN A 80 0.00 -2.00 4.89
C ASN A 80 1.01 -3.15 4.92
N GLY A 81 0.55 -4.40 4.94
CA GLY A 81 1.39 -5.60 5.12
C GLY A 81 1.10 -6.70 4.10
N THR A 82 1.67 -7.86 4.36
CA THR A 82 1.39 -9.11 3.64
C THR A 82 0.80 -10.12 4.60
N SER A 83 -0.36 -10.64 4.27
CA SER A 83 -1.06 -11.66 5.02
C SER A 83 -1.08 -12.96 4.21
N PRO A 84 -1.00 -14.12 4.86
CA PRO A 84 -1.18 -15.39 4.18
C PRO A 84 -2.63 -15.53 3.68
N PHE A 85 -2.84 -16.40 2.70
CA PHE A 85 -4.13 -16.53 2.02
C PHE A 85 -5.26 -17.01 2.94
N ASP A 86 -4.95 -17.88 3.90
CA ASP A 86 -5.89 -18.37 4.91
C ASP A 86 -6.46 -17.22 5.75
N GLU A 87 -5.63 -16.24 6.13
CA GLU A 87 -6.08 -15.06 6.87
C GLU A 87 -7.02 -14.19 6.01
N ILE A 88 -6.67 -13.96 4.74
CA ILE A 88 -7.54 -13.22 3.81
C ILE A 88 -8.87 -13.95 3.63
N CYS A 89 -8.84 -15.29 3.60
CA CYS A 89 -10.01 -16.13 3.52
C CYS A 89 -10.91 -15.97 4.74
N GLN A 90 -10.33 -16.06 5.92
CA GLN A 90 -11.04 -15.92 7.18
C GLN A 90 -11.70 -14.55 7.29
N ILE A 91 -11.01 -13.48 6.88
CA ILE A 91 -11.57 -12.12 6.92
C ILE A 91 -12.72 -11.96 5.91
N LYS A 92 -12.64 -12.59 4.73
CA LYS A 92 -13.63 -12.43 3.67
C LYS A 92 -14.88 -13.28 3.86
N LEU A 93 -14.70 -14.53 4.28
CA LEU A 93 -15.74 -15.58 4.29
C LEU A 93 -16.06 -16.08 5.69
N GLY A 94 -15.24 -15.76 6.70
CA GLY A 94 -15.40 -16.27 8.07
C GLY A 94 -15.03 -17.75 8.22
N THR A 95 -14.39 -18.35 7.22
CA THR A 95 -13.96 -19.75 7.23
C THR A 95 -12.45 -19.88 7.09
N THR A 96 -11.87 -20.88 7.75
CA THR A 96 -10.48 -21.30 7.58
C THR A 96 -10.36 -22.47 6.60
N ASP A 97 -11.49 -22.95 6.05
CA ASP A 97 -11.50 -24.03 5.08
C ASP A 97 -11.04 -23.51 3.72
N ILE A 98 -9.85 -23.95 3.29
CA ILE A 98 -9.20 -23.54 2.06
C ILE A 98 -9.95 -24.08 0.83
N ALA A 99 -10.60 -25.25 0.93
CA ALA A 99 -11.39 -25.78 -0.18
C ALA A 99 -12.61 -24.90 -0.46
N ALA A 100 -13.33 -24.49 0.60
CA ALA A 100 -14.43 -23.53 0.52
C ALA A 100 -13.94 -22.13 0.08
N CYS A 101 -12.71 -21.77 0.43
CA CYS A 101 -12.10 -20.52 0.00
C CYS A 101 -11.84 -20.47 -1.51
N ILE A 102 -11.26 -21.56 -2.03
CA ILE A 102 -10.90 -21.70 -3.43
C ILE A 102 -12.16 -21.77 -4.30
N SER A 103 -13.22 -22.44 -3.83
CA SER A 103 -14.49 -22.49 -4.56
C SER A 103 -15.13 -21.10 -4.73
N GLU A 104 -15.04 -20.24 -3.72
CA GLU A 104 -15.48 -18.84 -3.79
C GLU A 104 -14.63 -17.96 -4.72
N CYS A 105 -13.39 -18.37 -5.00
CA CYS A 105 -12.58 -17.77 -6.06
C CYS A 105 -13.07 -18.14 -7.48
N GLY A 106 -14.11 -18.97 -7.62
CA GLY A 106 -14.65 -19.42 -8.90
C GLY A 106 -13.92 -20.63 -9.49
N CYS A 107 -13.04 -21.27 -8.72
CA CYS A 107 -12.38 -22.50 -9.09
C CYS A 107 -13.31 -23.71 -8.91
N LYS A 108 -13.26 -24.66 -9.85
CA LYS A 108 -13.68 -26.04 -9.54
C LYS A 108 -12.52 -26.70 -8.82
N VAL A 109 -12.69 -26.91 -7.52
CA VAL A 109 -11.68 -27.57 -6.68
C VAL A 109 -11.39 -28.94 -7.28
N THR A 110 -10.15 -29.15 -7.72
CA THR A 110 -9.65 -30.46 -8.13
C THR A 110 -8.88 -31.03 -6.94
N GLU A 111 -9.43 -32.09 -6.36
CA GLU A 111 -8.74 -32.95 -5.40
C GLU A 111 -7.51 -33.60 -6.03
#